data_AF-A0A7V3FU83-F1
#
_entry.id   AF-A0A7V3FU83-F1
#
_cell.length_a   1.000
_cell.length_b   1.000
_cell.length_c   1.000
_cell.angle_alpha   90.00
_cell.angle_beta   90.00
_cell.angle_gamma   90.00
#
_symmetry.space_group_name_H-M   'P 1'
#
loop_
_entity.id
_entity.type
_entity.pdbx_description
1 polymer ?
#
loop_
_entity_poly.entity_id
_entity_poly.type
_entity_poly.pdbx_seq_one_letter_code
_entity_poly.pdbx_strand_id
1 'polypeptide(L)'
;MTLTDVYNKLLNIPGYYVTIGTDGSILENDFEVCKPALSRRGFQVHLIPGSFNPLHESHCEIYTNALKYLPTAGADRNALVCFEMSIVRIDKPPVTFEQFLERVAQFRGYAPVAVSNAARFVSKIGTYIAQAEKITFHVGIDCITRMQHDYGLVGIQGLAAEFIVYDRIIDDKLMRLESDFANFTPRNCRSANLIRTRESLIRSSTAIRNQTK
;
A
#
# COMPACT_ATOMS: atom_id res chain seq x y z
N MET A 1 4.60 4.13 23.41
CA MET A 1 5.42 3.28 22.54
C MET A 1 6.35 4.16 21.73
N THR A 2 7.64 3.84 21.65
CA THR A 2 8.62 4.58 20.83
C THR A 2 8.81 3.93 19.46
N LEU A 3 9.37 4.66 18.48
CA LEU A 3 9.71 4.10 17.17
C LEU A 3 10.80 3.02 17.26
N THR A 4 11.69 3.08 18.26
CA THR A 4 12.66 2.03 18.55
C THR A 4 11.94 0.74 18.97
N ASP A 5 10.94 0.83 19.87
CA ASP A 5 10.15 -0.32 20.30
C ASP A 5 9.39 -0.93 19.11
N VAL A 6 8.79 -0.08 18.27
CA VAL A 6 8.09 -0.50 17.05
C VAL A 6 9.03 -1.29 16.14
N TYR A 7 10.21 -0.73 15.84
CA TYR A 7 11.17 -1.36 14.95
C TYR A 7 11.64 -2.73 15.48
N ASN A 8 11.95 -2.80 16.78
CA ASN A 8 12.33 -4.06 17.43
C ASN A 8 11.20 -5.10 17.35
N LYS A 9 9.94 -4.71 17.58
CA LYS A 9 8.80 -5.63 17.43
C LYS A 9 8.62 -6.08 15.98
N LEU A 10 8.75 -5.17 15.01
CA LEU A 10 8.64 -5.50 13.58
C LEU A 10 9.69 -6.54 13.14
N LEU A 11 10.90 -6.51 13.71
CA LEU A 11 11.94 -7.49 13.41
C LEU A 11 11.66 -8.88 14.01
N ASN A 12 10.99 -8.94 15.16
CA ASN A 12 10.95 -10.16 15.98
C ASN A 12 9.57 -10.82 16.09
N ILE A 13 8.49 -10.13 15.74
CA ILE A 13 7.12 -10.62 15.90
C ILE A 13 6.47 -10.78 14.51
N PRO A 14 6.29 -12.03 14.01
CA PRO A 14 5.62 -12.27 12.73
C PRO A 14 4.20 -11.72 12.71
N GLY A 15 3.84 -11.02 11.64
CA GLY A 15 2.50 -10.44 11.49
C GLY A 15 2.24 -9.21 12.36
N TYR A 16 3.24 -8.74 13.11
CA TYR A 16 3.15 -7.46 13.81
C TYR A 16 3.11 -6.31 12.81
N TYR A 17 2.25 -5.33 13.10
CA TYR A 17 2.25 -4.07 12.39
C TYR A 17 1.81 -2.94 13.32
N VAL A 18 2.11 -1.72 12.90
CA VAL A 18 1.58 -0.51 13.51
C VAL A 18 0.98 0.38 12.44
N THR A 19 0.02 1.22 12.82
CA THR A 19 -0.35 2.39 12.02
C THR A 19 0.20 3.62 12.69
N ILE A 20 0.94 4.43 11.94
CA ILE A 20 1.49 5.70 12.39
C ILE A 20 0.63 6.81 11.78
N GLY A 21 -0.03 7.58 12.64
CA GLY A 21 -0.88 8.68 12.27
C GLY A 21 -0.09 9.89 11.75
N THR A 22 -0.80 10.85 11.14
CA THR A 22 -0.18 12.08 10.61
C THR A 22 0.42 12.96 11.70
N ASP A 23 -0.10 12.88 12.91
CA ASP A 23 0.38 13.55 14.12
C ASP A 23 1.57 12.81 14.79
N GLY A 24 1.90 11.61 14.32
CA GLY A 24 2.92 10.74 14.90
C GLY A 24 2.39 9.79 15.98
N SER A 25 1.06 9.76 16.21
CA SER A 25 0.44 8.73 17.05
C SER A 25 0.74 7.34 16.51
N ILE A 26 0.92 6.35 17.40
CA ILE A 26 1.25 4.97 17.05
C ILE A 26 0.13 4.08 17.57
N LEU A 27 -0.50 3.34 16.67
CA LEU A 27 -1.53 2.35 16.95
C LEU A 27 -0.97 0.95 16.67
N GLU A 28 -0.93 0.10 17.70
CA GLU A 28 -0.46 -1.27 17.56
C GLU A 28 -1.55 -2.18 17.01
N ASN A 29 -1.24 -2.91 15.94
CA ASN A 29 -2.12 -3.89 15.31
C ASN A 29 -3.55 -3.39 15.06
N ASP A 30 -3.68 -2.11 14.73
CA ASP A 30 -4.95 -1.48 14.37
C ASP A 30 -4.71 -0.36 13.33
N PHE A 31 -5.77 0.03 12.63
CA PHE A 31 -5.77 1.07 11.61
C PHE A 31 -6.32 2.40 12.12
N GLU A 32 -7.23 2.44 13.12
CA GLU A 32 -7.64 3.71 13.74
C GLU A 32 -8.51 3.64 15.02
N VAL A 33 -8.50 4.80 15.71
CA VAL A 33 -9.14 5.24 16.98
C VAL A 33 -10.65 5.55 16.84
N CYS A 34 -11.16 5.65 15.61
CA CYS A 34 -12.53 6.09 15.29
C CYS A 34 -13.53 4.95 15.06
N LYS A 35 -13.30 3.74 15.57
CA LYS A 35 -14.34 2.70 15.56
C LYS A 35 -15.44 3.12 16.54
N PRO A 36 -16.71 3.33 16.11
CA PRO A 36 -17.81 3.08 17.03
C PRO A 36 -17.63 1.65 17.53
N ALA A 37 -17.79 1.41 18.82
CA ALA A 37 -17.45 0.15 19.50
C ALA A 37 -18.16 -1.12 18.96
N LEU A 38 -18.96 -1.01 17.90
CA LEU A 38 -19.92 -2.01 17.44
C LEU A 38 -19.93 -2.12 15.90
N SER A 39 -18.80 -2.58 15.32
CA SER A 39 -18.74 -3.71 14.38
C SER A 39 -17.65 -3.54 13.31
N ARG A 40 -16.83 -4.58 13.11
CA ARG A 40 -15.94 -4.73 11.95
C ARG A 40 -16.70 -4.81 10.62
N ARG A 41 -18.04 -4.89 10.68
CA ARG A 41 -18.88 -5.01 9.49
C ARG A 41 -18.85 -3.70 8.72
N GLY A 42 -18.54 -3.83 7.45
CA GLY A 42 -18.45 -2.76 6.47
C GLY A 42 -17.16 -1.94 6.52
N PHE A 43 -16.21 -2.21 7.45
CA PHE A 43 -14.97 -1.43 7.50
C PHE A 43 -14.04 -1.81 6.35
N GLN A 44 -13.66 -0.82 5.55
CA GLN A 44 -12.83 -1.00 4.37
C GLN A 44 -11.49 -0.30 4.55
N VAL A 45 -10.41 -0.94 4.14
CA VAL A 45 -9.08 -0.34 4.16
C VAL A 45 -8.50 -0.32 2.75
N HIS A 46 -8.09 0.87 2.34
CA HIS A 46 -7.41 1.14 1.08
C HIS A 46 -5.93 1.36 1.37
N LEU A 47 -5.09 0.41 0.95
CA LEU A 47 -3.66 0.40 1.22
C LEU A 47 -2.88 0.75 -0.04
N ILE A 48 -1.91 1.65 0.10
CA ILE A 48 -1.01 2.04 -1.00
C ILE A 48 0.36 1.49 -0.65
N PRO A 49 0.72 0.26 -1.09
CA PRO A 49 1.96 -0.38 -0.72
C PRO A 49 3.15 0.24 -1.45
N GLY A 50 4.26 0.45 -0.73
CA GLY A 50 5.47 1.01 -1.33
C GLY A 50 6.70 0.88 -0.44
N SER A 51 7.87 1.09 -1.06
CA SER A 51 9.14 1.19 -0.33
C SER A 51 9.46 2.61 0.15
N PHE A 52 8.80 3.61 -0.47
CA PHE A 52 8.90 5.04 -0.15
C PHE A 52 10.31 5.55 0.08
N ASN A 53 11.20 5.17 -0.83
CA ASN A 53 12.63 5.44 -0.72
C ASN A 53 13.16 6.25 -1.92
N PRO A 54 12.71 7.50 -2.16
CA PRO A 54 11.78 8.29 -1.33
C PRO A 54 10.31 8.18 -1.78
N LEU A 55 9.40 8.69 -0.93
CA LEU A 55 8.06 9.12 -1.30
C LEU A 55 8.16 10.23 -2.37
N HIS A 56 7.21 10.27 -3.30
CA HIS A 56 7.24 11.22 -4.41
C HIS A 56 5.84 11.47 -4.97
N GLU A 57 5.69 12.46 -5.84
CA GLU A 57 4.41 12.93 -6.38
C GLU A 57 3.51 11.82 -6.95
N SER A 58 4.08 10.88 -7.69
CA SER A 58 3.30 9.74 -8.22
C SER A 58 2.64 8.89 -7.11
N HIS A 59 3.25 8.77 -5.92
CA HIS A 59 2.60 8.12 -4.77
C HIS A 59 1.48 9.00 -4.20
N CYS A 60 1.70 10.32 -4.16
CA CYS A 60 0.73 11.29 -3.66
C CYS A 60 -0.53 11.37 -4.53
N GLU A 61 -0.39 11.26 -5.85
CA GLU A 61 -1.51 11.16 -6.79
C GLU A 61 -2.35 9.91 -6.54
N ILE A 62 -1.70 8.76 -6.33
CA ILE A 62 -2.39 7.50 -6.01
C ILE A 62 -3.17 7.65 -4.70
N TYR A 63 -2.55 8.21 -3.65
CA TYR A 63 -3.22 8.48 -2.39
C TYR A 63 -4.44 9.39 -2.58
N THR A 64 -4.27 10.50 -3.30
CA THR A 64 -5.35 11.46 -3.58
C THR A 64 -6.49 10.81 -4.37
N ASN A 65 -6.17 9.92 -5.32
CA ASN A 65 -7.17 9.18 -6.06
C ASN A 65 -7.87 8.13 -5.17
N ALA A 66 -7.15 7.46 -4.28
CA ALA A 66 -7.69 6.48 -3.34
C ALA A 66 -8.73 7.11 -2.38
N LEU A 67 -8.56 8.38 -2.00
CA LEU A 67 -9.53 9.12 -1.18
C LEU A 67 -10.93 9.19 -1.82
N LYS A 68 -11.04 9.10 -3.14
CA LYS A 68 -12.32 9.11 -3.86
C LYS A 68 -13.15 7.83 -3.63
N TYR A 69 -12.52 6.77 -3.12
CA TYR A 69 -13.20 5.52 -2.79
C TYR A 69 -13.76 5.51 -1.37
N LEU A 70 -13.45 6.53 -0.57
CA LEU A 70 -14.04 6.69 0.75
C LEU A 70 -15.52 7.10 0.63
N PRO A 71 -16.42 6.57 1.46
CA PRO A 71 -17.81 7.01 1.51
C PRO A 71 -17.93 8.52 1.73
N THR A 72 -18.79 9.18 0.96
CA THR A 72 -19.08 10.61 1.12
C THR A 72 -19.86 10.86 2.41
N ALA A 73 -19.25 11.63 3.33
CA ALA A 73 -19.76 12.22 4.57
C ALA A 73 -21.08 11.70 5.18
N GLY A 74 -20.95 11.14 6.39
CA GLY A 74 -21.98 10.80 7.39
C GLY A 74 -21.28 10.43 8.71
N ALA A 75 -22.03 10.12 9.78
CA ALA A 75 -21.46 9.74 11.09
C ALA A 75 -20.64 8.43 11.05
N ASP A 76 -20.80 7.62 10.01
CA ASP A 76 -20.14 6.33 9.83
C ASP A 76 -19.06 6.40 8.74
N ARG A 77 -17.89 6.93 9.08
CA ARG A 77 -16.69 6.79 8.23
C ARG A 77 -16.18 5.34 8.29
N ASN A 78 -16.82 4.44 7.56
CA ASN A 78 -16.49 3.02 7.56
C ASN A 78 -15.35 2.64 6.58
N ALA A 79 -14.42 3.57 6.33
CA ALA A 79 -13.26 3.29 5.49
C ALA A 79 -12.06 4.18 5.80
N LEU A 80 -10.85 3.66 5.54
CA LEU A 80 -9.57 4.35 5.69
C LEU A 80 -8.73 4.24 4.41
N VAL A 81 -8.02 5.31 4.06
CA VAL A 81 -6.90 5.25 3.09
C VAL A 81 -5.60 5.43 3.86
N CYS A 82 -4.64 4.55 3.62
CA CYS A 82 -3.36 4.53 4.31
C CYS A 82 -2.24 4.10 3.36
N PHE A 83 -1.05 4.67 3.51
CA PHE A 83 0.14 4.08 2.91
C PHE A 83 0.50 2.78 3.63
N GLU A 84 1.12 1.84 2.93
CA GLU A 84 1.59 0.59 3.53
C GLU A 84 3.06 0.36 3.21
N MET A 85 3.87 0.20 4.24
CA MET A 85 5.30 -0.02 4.13
C MET A 85 5.69 -1.32 4.83
N SER A 86 6.46 -2.17 4.14
CA SER A 86 7.11 -3.30 4.81
C SER A 86 8.58 -3.02 5.07
N ILE A 87 9.03 -3.34 6.29
CA ILE A 87 10.47 -3.32 6.63
C ILE A 87 11.22 -4.55 6.08
N VAL A 88 10.49 -5.60 5.67
CA VAL A 88 11.06 -6.79 5.02
C VAL A 88 10.72 -6.75 3.52
N ARG A 89 11.69 -7.13 2.70
CA ARG A 89 11.50 -7.23 1.24
C ARG A 89 12.07 -8.55 0.75
N ILE A 90 11.47 -9.09 -0.30
CA ILE A 90 11.95 -10.30 -0.95
C ILE A 90 13.39 -10.03 -1.45
N ASP A 91 14.28 -10.99 -1.20
CA ASP A 91 15.69 -10.98 -1.62
C ASP A 91 16.53 -9.79 -1.14
N LYS A 92 16.12 -9.12 -0.06
CA LYS A 92 16.85 -7.99 0.52
C LYS A 92 16.91 -8.10 2.05
N PRO A 93 17.99 -7.61 2.68
CA PRO A 93 18.00 -7.46 4.13
C PRO A 93 16.86 -6.54 4.58
N PRO A 94 16.38 -6.69 5.83
CA PRO A 94 15.47 -5.74 6.43
C PRO A 94 15.99 -4.30 6.32
N VAL A 95 15.07 -3.36 6.18
CA VAL A 95 15.36 -1.92 6.21
C VAL A 95 16.01 -1.60 7.55
N THR A 96 17.12 -0.85 7.56
CA THR A 96 17.80 -0.49 8.83
C THR A 96 16.93 0.46 9.65
N PHE A 97 17.27 0.64 10.93
CA PHE A 97 16.51 1.54 11.80
C PHE A 97 16.54 2.99 11.29
N GLU A 98 17.69 3.46 10.82
CA GLU A 98 17.87 4.80 10.26
C GLU A 98 17.00 4.99 9.01
N GLN A 99 17.04 4.03 8.09
CA GLN A 99 16.19 4.05 6.89
C GLN A 99 14.70 3.97 7.25
N PHE A 100 14.34 3.22 8.30
CA PHE A 100 12.97 3.16 8.79
C PHE A 100 12.51 4.53 9.30
N LEU A 101 13.32 5.21 10.11
CA LEU A 101 13.03 6.56 10.60
C LEU A 101 12.88 7.56 9.44
N GLU A 102 13.82 7.57 8.50
CA GLU A 102 13.79 8.44 7.31
C GLU A 102 12.53 8.23 6.46
N ARG A 103 12.09 6.97 6.31
CA ARG A 103 10.90 6.64 5.51
C ARG A 103 9.61 7.00 6.22
N VAL A 104 9.49 6.70 7.52
CA VAL A 104 8.31 7.05 8.31
C VAL A 104 8.15 8.57 8.41
N ALA A 105 9.24 9.32 8.56
CA ALA A 105 9.19 10.77 8.70
C ALA A 105 8.51 11.49 7.52
N GLN A 106 8.57 10.93 6.31
CA GLN A 106 7.98 11.49 5.09
C GLN A 106 6.44 11.56 5.12
N PHE A 107 5.80 10.82 6.02
CA PHE A 107 4.33 10.76 6.14
C PHE A 107 3.74 11.76 7.14
N ARG A 108 4.59 12.32 8.01
CA ARG A 108 4.16 13.24 9.06
C ARG A 108 3.49 14.47 8.45
N GLY A 109 2.32 14.83 8.98
CA GLY A 109 1.51 15.94 8.49
C GLY A 109 0.86 15.72 7.12
N TYR A 110 1.01 14.53 6.51
CA TYR A 110 0.48 14.25 5.17
C TYR A 110 -0.57 13.13 5.17
N ALA A 111 -0.19 11.90 5.53
CA ALA A 111 -1.07 10.73 5.48
C ALA A 111 -0.64 9.69 6.52
N PRO A 112 -1.55 8.83 7.02
CA PRO A 112 -1.16 7.72 7.88
C PRO A 112 -0.37 6.66 7.09
N VAL A 113 0.48 5.92 7.79
CA VAL A 113 1.23 4.78 7.23
C VAL A 113 1.15 3.56 8.13
N ALA A 114 0.69 2.45 7.56
CA ALA A 114 0.76 1.13 8.17
C ALA A 114 2.13 0.53 7.89
N VAL A 115 2.86 0.15 8.94
CA VAL A 115 4.19 -0.46 8.84
C VAL A 115 4.14 -1.89 9.34
N SER A 116 4.57 -2.84 8.51
CA SER A 116 4.59 -4.28 8.84
C SER A 116 5.94 -4.94 8.49
N ASN A 117 6.07 -6.23 8.79
CA ASN A 117 7.12 -7.10 8.25
C ASN A 117 6.62 -8.01 7.11
N ALA A 118 5.42 -7.74 6.57
CA ALA A 118 4.81 -8.55 5.52
C ALA A 118 5.30 -8.15 4.12
N ALA A 119 6.20 -8.92 3.53
CA ALA A 119 6.79 -8.60 2.22
C ALA A 119 5.86 -8.87 1.02
N ARG A 120 5.09 -9.97 1.06
CA ARG A 120 4.20 -10.43 -0.02
C ARG A 120 2.75 -10.01 0.24
N PHE A 121 1.96 -9.83 -0.82
CA PHE A 121 0.53 -9.49 -0.68
C PHE A 121 -0.27 -10.51 0.12
N VAL A 122 -0.01 -11.81 -0.06
CA VAL A 122 -0.63 -12.85 0.77
C VAL A 122 -0.35 -12.64 2.26
N SER A 123 0.88 -12.28 2.62
CA SER A 123 1.27 -11.98 4.00
C SER A 123 0.65 -10.67 4.48
N LYS A 124 0.62 -9.62 3.64
CA LYS A 124 -0.01 -8.33 3.98
C LYS A 124 -1.49 -8.52 4.29
N ILE A 125 -2.19 -9.29 3.46
CA ILE A 125 -3.60 -9.62 3.68
C ILE A 125 -3.75 -10.36 5.00
N GLY A 126 -2.96 -11.41 5.26
CA GLY A 126 -2.99 -12.12 6.53
C GLY A 126 -2.75 -11.23 7.75
N THR A 127 -1.88 -10.23 7.62
CA THR A 127 -1.61 -9.23 8.67
C THR A 127 -2.82 -8.34 8.96
N TYR A 128 -3.59 -7.94 7.94
CA TYR A 128 -4.62 -6.90 8.06
C TYR A 128 -6.06 -7.43 8.10
N ILE A 129 -6.30 -8.68 7.70
CA ILE A 129 -7.65 -9.23 7.49
C ILE A 129 -8.51 -9.27 8.76
N ALA A 130 -7.88 -9.28 9.94
CA ALA A 130 -8.62 -9.22 11.21
C ALA A 130 -9.24 -7.84 11.50
N GLN A 131 -8.79 -6.78 10.80
CA GLN A 131 -9.23 -5.40 11.07
C GLN A 131 -10.28 -4.86 10.11
N ALA A 132 -10.37 -5.40 8.90
CA ALA A 132 -11.22 -4.87 7.86
C ALA A 132 -12.04 -5.99 7.23
N GLU A 133 -13.31 -5.72 6.92
CA GLU A 133 -14.12 -6.62 6.11
C GLU A 133 -13.60 -6.67 4.67
N LYS A 134 -13.07 -5.54 4.18
CA LYS A 134 -12.55 -5.43 2.83
C LYS A 134 -11.19 -4.74 2.81
N ILE A 135 -10.22 -5.36 2.12
CA ILE A 135 -8.90 -4.80 1.87
C ILE A 135 -8.78 -4.53 0.36
N THR A 136 -8.38 -3.31 0.03
CA THR A 136 -8.14 -2.88 -1.34
C THR A 136 -6.70 -2.35 -1.44
N PHE A 137 -5.90 -2.90 -2.35
CA PHE A 137 -4.55 -2.39 -2.62
C PHE A 137 -4.53 -1.50 -3.86
N HIS A 138 -3.82 -0.38 -3.77
CA HIS A 138 -3.61 0.57 -4.86
C HIS A 138 -2.20 0.40 -5.41
N VAL A 139 -2.07 -0.20 -6.60
CA VAL A 139 -0.78 -0.67 -7.13
C VAL A 139 -0.56 -0.28 -8.58
N GLY A 140 0.70 -0.06 -8.98
CA GLY A 140 1.05 0.06 -10.40
C GLY A 140 0.91 -1.27 -11.15
N ILE A 141 0.70 -1.22 -12.46
CA ILE A 141 0.57 -2.44 -13.28
C ILE A 141 1.83 -3.33 -13.28
N ASP A 142 3.02 -2.77 -13.12
CA ASP A 142 4.26 -3.54 -12.90
C ASP A 142 4.17 -4.48 -11.69
N CYS A 143 3.41 -4.08 -10.67
CA CYS A 143 3.16 -4.92 -9.51
C CYS A 143 2.30 -6.14 -9.88
N ILE A 144 1.23 -5.94 -10.64
CA ILE A 144 0.34 -7.02 -11.10
C ILE A 144 1.10 -7.98 -12.03
N THR A 145 1.91 -7.47 -12.97
CA THR A 145 2.76 -8.29 -13.84
C THR A 145 3.71 -9.19 -13.02
N ARG A 146 4.35 -8.63 -11.99
CA ARG A 146 5.21 -9.41 -11.09
C ARG A 146 4.41 -10.43 -10.28
N MET A 147 3.24 -10.06 -9.76
CA MET A 147 2.36 -11.00 -9.05
C MET A 147 1.89 -12.14 -9.95
N GLN A 148 1.67 -11.88 -11.25
CA GLN A 148 1.26 -12.91 -12.20
C GLN A 148 2.41 -13.91 -12.41
N HIS A 149 3.65 -13.43 -12.46
CA HIS A 149 4.82 -14.30 -12.50
C HIS A 149 4.96 -15.13 -11.21
N ASP A 150 4.77 -14.51 -10.04
CA ASP A 150 5.00 -15.16 -8.74
C ASP A 150 3.88 -16.13 -8.32
N TYR A 151 2.62 -15.81 -8.64
CA TYR A 151 1.43 -16.54 -8.15
C TYR A 151 0.57 -17.13 -9.27
N GLY A 152 0.78 -16.73 -10.52
CA GLY A 152 -0.15 -17.01 -11.60
C GLY A 152 -1.48 -16.26 -11.47
N LEU A 153 -2.30 -16.31 -12.52
CA LEU A 153 -3.62 -15.68 -12.55
C LEU A 153 -4.52 -16.15 -11.40
N VAL A 154 -4.62 -17.47 -11.22
CA VAL A 154 -5.46 -18.08 -10.19
C VAL A 154 -4.98 -17.67 -8.79
N GLY A 155 -3.67 -17.57 -8.58
CA GLY A 155 -3.10 -17.12 -7.31
C GLY A 155 -3.49 -15.68 -6.97
N ILE A 156 -3.46 -14.76 -7.95
CA ILE A 156 -3.93 -13.37 -7.74
C ILE A 156 -5.42 -13.36 -7.38
N GLN A 157 -6.25 -14.09 -8.12
CA GLN A 157 -7.70 -14.14 -7.89
C GLN A 157 -8.09 -14.78 -6.55
N GLY A 158 -7.25 -15.67 -6.03
CA GLY A 158 -7.44 -16.31 -4.74
C GLY A 158 -7.10 -15.43 -3.54
N LEU A 159 -6.47 -14.28 -3.75
CA LEU A 159 -6.19 -13.33 -2.68
C LEU A 159 -7.49 -12.69 -2.19
N ALA A 160 -7.72 -12.72 -0.88
CA ALA A 160 -8.85 -12.07 -0.21
C ALA A 160 -8.69 -10.54 -0.12
N ALA A 161 -8.45 -9.91 -1.27
CA ALA A 161 -8.32 -8.47 -1.44
C ALA A 161 -8.68 -8.06 -2.87
N GLU A 162 -9.03 -6.79 -3.03
CA GLU A 162 -9.16 -6.14 -4.33
C GLU A 162 -7.91 -5.34 -4.69
N PHE A 163 -7.71 -5.08 -5.97
CA PHE A 163 -6.60 -4.32 -6.52
C PHE A 163 -7.11 -3.24 -7.46
N ILE A 164 -6.81 -1.99 -7.12
CA ILE A 164 -6.96 -0.84 -8.02
C ILE A 164 -5.61 -0.63 -8.70
N VAL A 165 -5.59 -0.81 -10.02
CA VAL A 165 -4.38 -0.91 -10.83
C VAL A 165 -4.16 0.39 -11.59
N TYR A 166 -3.00 1.01 -11.38
CA TYR A 166 -2.61 2.26 -12.02
C TYR A 166 -1.69 1.99 -13.20
N ASP A 167 -2.00 2.64 -14.33
CA ASP A 167 -1.18 2.63 -15.53
C ASP A 167 0.25 3.11 -15.25
N ARG A 168 1.21 2.54 -16.00
CA ARG A 168 2.64 2.88 -15.92
C ARG A 168 3.24 2.89 -17.32
N ILE A 169 4.26 3.71 -17.54
CA ILE A 169 5.14 3.58 -18.70
C ILE A 169 6.38 2.80 -18.26
N ILE A 170 6.61 1.65 -18.88
CA ILE A 170 7.71 0.73 -18.58
C ILE A 170 8.39 0.43 -19.91
N ASP A 171 9.71 0.67 -20.00
CA ASP A 171 10.49 0.53 -21.24
C ASP A 171 9.81 1.25 -22.43
N ASP A 172 9.42 2.50 -22.21
CA ASP A 172 8.69 3.37 -23.16
C ASP A 172 7.31 2.87 -23.63
N LYS A 173 6.84 1.73 -23.13
CA LYS A 173 5.51 1.18 -23.40
C LYS A 173 4.53 1.61 -22.32
N LEU A 174 3.42 2.21 -22.71
CA LEU A 174 2.28 2.40 -21.81
C LEU A 174 1.61 1.05 -21.55
N MET A 175 1.65 0.62 -20.31
CA MET A 175 0.99 -0.60 -19.84
C MET A 175 -0.30 -0.26 -19.09
N ARG A 176 -1.38 -0.96 -19.43
CA ARG A 176 -2.72 -0.84 -18.82
C ARG A 176 -3.33 -2.20 -18.55
N LEU A 177 -4.20 -2.29 -17.54
CA LEU A 177 -4.80 -3.57 -17.18
C LEU A 177 -5.67 -4.09 -18.34
N GLU A 178 -6.47 -3.22 -18.96
CA GLU A 178 -7.38 -3.59 -20.04
C GLU A 178 -6.67 -4.08 -21.29
N SER A 179 -5.52 -3.49 -21.65
CA SER A 179 -4.78 -3.86 -22.86
C SER A 179 -3.83 -5.02 -22.63
N ASP A 180 -3.06 -4.98 -21.53
CA ASP A 180 -1.97 -5.92 -21.31
C ASP A 180 -2.45 -7.20 -20.61
N PHE A 181 -3.65 -7.20 -20.04
CA PHE A 181 -4.31 -8.38 -19.46
C PHE A 181 -5.65 -8.72 -20.11
N ALA A 182 -5.96 -8.16 -21.29
CA ALA A 182 -7.29 -8.23 -21.95
C ALA A 182 -7.98 -9.61 -21.93
N ASN A 183 -7.21 -10.68 -22.14
CA ASN A 183 -7.75 -12.05 -22.21
C ASN A 183 -7.88 -12.72 -20.83
N PHE A 184 -7.19 -12.21 -19.82
CA PHE A 184 -6.97 -12.88 -18.53
C PHE A 184 -6.81 -11.88 -17.37
N THR A 185 -7.68 -10.88 -17.26
CA THR A 185 -7.69 -9.95 -16.13
C THR A 185 -8.16 -10.68 -14.86
N PRO A 186 -7.39 -10.68 -13.76
CA PRO A 186 -7.84 -11.26 -12.51
C PRO A 186 -9.15 -10.59 -12.04
N ARG A 187 -10.16 -11.38 -11.63
CA ARG A 187 -11.49 -10.86 -11.21
C ARG A 187 -11.46 -9.83 -10.09
N ASN A 188 -10.43 -9.83 -9.26
CA ASN A 188 -10.25 -8.89 -8.15
C ASN A 188 -9.38 -7.67 -8.53
N CYS A 189 -9.01 -7.51 -9.80
CA CYS A 189 -8.28 -6.34 -10.31
C CYS A 189 -9.19 -5.43 -11.14
N ARG A 190 -9.06 -4.12 -10.95
CA ARG A 190 -9.77 -3.08 -11.72
C ARG A 190 -8.82 -1.94 -12.02
N SER A 191 -8.95 -1.32 -13.18
CA SER A 191 -8.16 -0.12 -13.47
C SER A 191 -8.58 1.06 -12.62
N ALA A 192 -7.59 1.87 -12.26
CA ALA A 192 -7.82 3.15 -11.65
C ALA A 192 -8.40 4.11 -12.69
N ASN A 193 -9.54 4.73 -12.39
CA ASN A 193 -10.06 5.84 -13.18
C ASN A 193 -9.27 7.12 -12.86
N LEU A 194 -7.98 7.16 -13.27
CA LEU A 194 -7.07 8.27 -13.05
C LEU A 194 -6.24 8.53 -14.31
N ILE A 195 -6.44 9.71 -14.91
CA ILE A 195 -5.57 10.23 -15.97
C ILE A 195 -4.33 10.82 -15.30
N ARG A 196 -3.14 10.40 -15.74
CA ARG A 196 -1.85 10.81 -15.17
C ARG A 196 -0.96 11.41 -16.24
N THR A 197 -0.08 12.33 -15.84
CA THR A 197 0.91 12.92 -16.76
C THR A 197 1.94 11.87 -17.18
N ARG A 198 2.57 12.04 -18.36
CA ARG A 198 3.65 11.13 -18.81
C ARG A 198 4.76 11.04 -17.76
N GLU A 199 5.13 12.17 -17.17
CA GLU A 199 6.13 12.23 -16.10
C GLU A 199 5.75 11.35 -14.91
N SER A 200 4.50 11.42 -14.45
CA SER A 200 4.03 10.62 -13.33
C SER A 200 3.93 9.12 -13.64
N LEU A 201 3.69 8.77 -14.90
CA LEU A 201 3.65 7.38 -15.38
C LEU A 201 5.03 6.72 -15.43
N ILE A 202 6.10 7.48 -15.70
CA ILE A 202 7.50 6.99 -15.72
C ILE A 202 8.20 7.09 -14.35
N ARG A 203 7.76 8.01 -13.49
CA ARG A 203 8.46 8.34 -12.23
C ARG A 203 8.54 7.12 -11.32
N SER A 204 9.72 6.91 -10.73
CA SER A 204 9.96 5.85 -9.74
C SER A 204 10.99 6.30 -8.72
N SER A 205 10.89 5.78 -7.49
CA SER A 205 11.91 6.04 -6.46
C SER A 205 13.32 5.64 -6.89
N THR A 206 13.47 4.62 -7.75
CA THR A 206 14.79 4.19 -8.26
C THR A 206 15.39 5.22 -9.20
N ALA A 207 14.59 5.79 -10.12
CA ALA A 207 15.05 6.85 -11.00
C ALA A 207 15.49 8.09 -10.20
N ILE A 208 14.71 8.48 -9.19
CA ILE A 208 15.05 9.64 -8.33
C ILE A 208 16.38 9.42 -7.61
N ARG A 209 16.60 8.25 -6.99
CA ARG A 209 17.87 7.95 -6.30
C ARG A 209 19.09 7.95 -7.23
N ASN A 210 18.90 7.68 -8.51
CA ASN A 210 19.99 7.67 -9.48
C ASN A 210 20.32 9.09 -10.01
N GLN A 211 19.38 10.04 -9.89
CA GLN A 211 19.61 11.45 -10.24
C GLN A 211 20.29 12.24 -9.12
N THR A 212 20.18 11.78 -7.87
CA THR A 212 20.76 12.44 -6.68
C THR A 212 22.10 11.84 -6.23
N LYS A 213 22.72 10.98 -7.05
CA LYS A 213 24.06 10.43 -6.85
C LYS A 213 25.05 11.13 -7.77
#